data_AF-A0A7C7E6I6-F1
#
_entry.id   AF-A0A7C7E6I6-F1
#
_cell.length_a   1.000
_cell.length_b   1.000
_cell.length_c   1.000
_cell.angle_alpha   90.00
_cell.angle_beta   90.00
_cell.angle_gamma   90.00
#
_symmetry.space_group_name_H-M   'P 1'
#
loop_
_entity.id
_entity.type
_entity.pdbx_description
1 polymer ?
#
loop_
_entity_poly.entity_id
_entity_poly.type
_entity_poly.pdbx_seq_one_letter_code
_entity_poly.pdbx_strand_id
1 'polypeptide(L)'
;MKNSSKYIIGAVLIIIGILAIFGNIGFLTFSWIFKLTWPTIIIMISLFFFLGYFTRRPQGAGFLVPGGTLLTIGATLMIGQMFPFLERYIWPAYIAAPAVGLFLLYLFGERSPGLLVPVGILMTISATCFL
;
A
#
# COMPACT_ATOMS: atom_id res chain seq x y z
N MET A 1 -8.91 40.57 -5.81
CA MET A 1 -9.05 39.76 -4.58
C MET A 1 -7.73 39.02 -4.34
N LYS A 2 -6.97 39.42 -3.34
CA LYS A 2 -5.55 39.02 -3.13
C LYS A 2 -5.49 37.54 -2.72
N ASN A 3 -4.59 36.80 -3.36
CA ASN A 3 -4.51 35.33 -3.33
C ASN A 3 -3.90 34.79 -2.02
N SER A 4 -4.51 35.12 -0.88
CA SER A 4 -4.03 34.82 0.48
C SER A 4 -3.89 33.32 0.76
N SER A 5 -4.65 32.48 0.04
CA SER A 5 -4.63 31.02 0.17
C SER A 5 -3.25 30.43 -0.18
N LYS A 6 -2.53 31.00 -1.15
CA LYS A 6 -1.20 30.50 -1.57
C LYS A 6 -0.13 30.70 -0.50
N TYR A 7 -0.18 31.81 0.24
CA TYR A 7 0.76 32.10 1.32
C TYR A 7 0.50 31.22 2.54
N ILE A 8 -0.76 30.93 2.84
CA ILE A 8 -1.15 30.01 3.92
C ILE A 8 -0.67 28.59 3.60
N ILE A 9 -0.88 28.13 2.35
CA ILE A 9 -0.38 26.83 1.89
C ILE A 9 1.15 26.77 1.97
N GLY A 10 1.86 27.82 1.53
CA GLY A 10 3.31 27.89 1.63
C GLY A 10 3.83 27.85 3.07
N ALA A 11 3.21 28.60 3.98
CA ALA A 11 3.57 28.59 5.40
C ALA A 11 3.35 27.21 6.04
N VAL A 12 2.23 26.54 5.72
CA VAL A 12 1.95 25.17 6.18
C VAL A 12 3.00 24.19 5.65
N LEU A 13 3.39 24.29 4.37
CA LEU A 13 4.44 23.44 3.80
C LEU A 13 5.80 23.64 4.49
N ILE A 14 6.17 24.90 4.81
CA ILE A 14 7.43 25.21 5.50
C ILE A 14 7.42 24.61 6.91
N ILE A 15 6.32 24.74 7.65
CA ILE A 15 6.18 24.17 9.00
C ILE A 15 6.28 22.65 8.97
N ILE A 16 5.61 22.00 8.01
CA ILE A 16 5.69 20.53 7.82
C ILE A 16 7.13 20.11 7.50
N GLY A 17 7.83 20.85 6.63
CA GLY A 17 9.22 20.58 6.28
C GLY A 17 10.17 20.69 7.49
N ILE A 18 9.99 21.71 8.32
CA ILE A 18 10.77 21.86 9.57
C ILE A 18 10.49 20.69 10.52
N LEU A 19 9.21 20.35 10.76
CA LEU A 19 8.87 19.20 11.61
C LEU A 19 9.45 17.89 11.09
N ALA A 20 9.46 17.67 9.77
CA ALA A 20 10.03 16.47 9.16
C ALA A 20 11.54 16.34 9.40
N ILE A 21 12.28 17.45 9.32
CA ILE A 21 13.73 17.50 9.62
C ILE A 21 13.98 17.25 11.11
N PHE A 22 13.16 17.83 11.98
CA PHE A 22 13.24 17.63 13.44
C PHE A 22 12.92 16.19 13.87
N GLY A 23 12.06 15.48 13.13
CA GLY A 23 11.79 14.06 13.33
C GLY A 23 12.99 13.15 13.06
N ASN A 24 13.95 13.59 12.25
CA ASN A 24 15.15 12.82 11.89
C ASN A 24 16.31 12.97 12.90
N ILE A 25 16.35 14.07 13.66
CA ILE A 25 17.40 14.37 14.65
C ILE A 25 17.15 13.75 16.05
N GLY A 26 16.24 12.78 16.15
CA GLY A 26 16.13 11.92 17.34
C GLY A 26 15.49 12.56 18.59
N PHE A 27 14.95 13.77 18.51
CA PHE A 27 14.27 14.42 19.65
C PHE A 27 12.92 13.79 19.99
N LEU A 28 12.32 13.05 19.06
CA LEU A 28 11.13 12.23 19.29
C LEU A 28 11.53 10.76 19.16
N THR A 29 11.83 10.11 20.29
CA THR A 29 12.12 8.66 20.39
C THR A 29 10.86 7.81 20.15
N PHE A 30 10.02 8.16 19.18
CA PHE A 30 8.88 7.38 18.71
C PHE A 30 9.23 6.55 17.45
N SER A 31 10.52 6.30 17.19
CA SER A 31 10.97 5.60 15.97
C SER A 31 10.27 4.25 15.76
N TRP A 32 10.07 3.46 16.82
CA TRP A 32 9.40 2.16 16.71
C TRP A 32 7.89 2.29 16.44
N ILE A 33 7.21 3.22 17.13
CA ILE A 33 5.79 3.50 16.90
C ILE A 33 5.58 4.00 15.48
N PHE A 34 6.38 4.96 14.99
CA PHE A 34 6.25 5.49 13.64
C PHE A 34 6.51 4.43 12.56
N LYS A 35 7.50 3.54 12.77
CA LYS A 35 7.78 2.44 11.85
C LYS A 35 6.61 1.46 11.71
N LEU A 36 5.91 1.16 12.80
CA LEU A 36 4.77 0.23 12.78
C LEU A 36 3.44 0.91 12.39
N THR A 37 3.31 2.21 12.68
CA THR A 37 2.10 3.00 12.40
C THR A 37 1.90 3.24 10.90
N TRP A 38 2.97 3.39 10.12
CA TRP A 38 2.82 3.63 8.68
C TRP A 38 2.23 2.44 7.90
N PRO A 39 2.75 1.19 8.02
CA PRO A 39 2.17 0.03 7.33
C PRO A 39 0.71 -0.25 7.72
N THR A 40 0.35 0.00 8.98
CA THR A 40 -1.01 -0.22 9.48
C THR A 40 -2.03 0.74 8.87
N ILE A 41 -1.66 1.99 8.56
CA ILE A 41 -2.52 2.93 7.82
C ILE A 41 -2.84 2.37 6.42
N ILE A 42 -1.85 1.80 5.73
CA ILE A 42 -2.04 1.21 4.39
C ILE A 42 -3.00 0.01 4.45
N ILE A 43 -2.83 -0.86 5.45
CA ILE A 43 -3.74 -2.00 5.67
C ILE A 43 -5.16 -1.51 5.99
N MET A 44 -5.31 -0.48 6.81
CA MET A 44 -6.63 0.11 7.11
C MET A 44 -7.32 0.64 5.86
N ILE A 45 -6.59 1.36 5.00
CA ILE A 45 -7.11 1.85 3.71
C ILE A 45 -7.53 0.68 2.82
N SER A 46 -6.70 -0.37 2.73
CA SER A 46 -7.06 -1.60 2.01
C SER A 46 -8.37 -2.18 2.53
N LEU A 47 -8.56 -2.23 3.85
CA LEU A 47 -9.78 -2.74 4.48
C LEU A 47 -11.02 -1.92 4.09
N PHE A 48 -10.90 -0.60 3.95
CA PHE A 48 -11.99 0.24 3.42
C PHE A 48 -12.40 -0.15 2.00
N PHE A 49 -11.45 -0.51 1.14
CA PHE A 49 -11.78 -1.02 -0.20
C PHE A 49 -12.50 -2.37 -0.16
N PHE A 50 -12.10 -3.27 0.76
CA PHE A 50 -12.83 -4.52 1.00
C PHE A 50 -14.24 -4.27 1.52
N LEU A 51 -14.44 -3.34 2.45
CA LEU A 51 -15.77 -2.94 2.91
C LEU A 51 -16.63 -2.39 1.77
N GLY A 52 -16.04 -1.55 0.91
CA GLY A 52 -16.70 -1.04 -0.30
C GLY A 52 -17.15 -2.15 -1.26
N TYR A 53 -16.36 -3.23 -1.35
CA TYR A 53 -16.75 -4.43 -2.09
C TYR A 53 -17.95 -5.15 -1.46
N PHE A 54 -17.96 -5.35 -0.13
CA PHE A 54 -19.07 -6.02 0.56
C PHE A 54 -20.39 -5.26 0.42
N THR A 55 -20.37 -3.93 0.44
CA THR A 55 -21.59 -3.10 0.30
C THR A 55 -22.20 -3.13 -1.11
N ARG A 56 -21.39 -3.38 -2.16
CA ARG A 56 -21.84 -3.36 -3.57
C ARG A 56 -21.71 -4.71 -4.28
N ARG A 57 -21.82 -5.83 -3.55
CA ARG A 57 -21.88 -7.16 -4.15
C ARG A 57 -23.04 -7.25 -5.16
N PRO A 58 -22.86 -7.73 -6.40
CA PRO A 58 -21.64 -8.27 -7.04
C PRO A 58 -20.84 -7.26 -7.90
N GLN A 59 -21.39 -6.10 -8.22
CA GLN A 59 -20.81 -5.12 -9.16
C GLN A 59 -19.55 -4.41 -8.61
N GLY A 60 -19.32 -4.47 -7.30
CA GLY A 60 -18.18 -3.83 -6.63
C GLY A 60 -16.83 -4.53 -6.81
N ALA A 61 -16.73 -5.56 -7.65
CA ALA A 61 -15.50 -6.37 -7.77
C ALA A 61 -14.26 -5.55 -8.17
N GLY A 62 -14.44 -4.40 -8.82
CA GLY A 62 -13.36 -3.46 -9.14
C GLY A 62 -12.61 -2.93 -7.90
N PHE A 63 -13.27 -2.79 -6.75
CA PHE A 63 -12.63 -2.31 -5.52
C PHE A 63 -11.64 -3.32 -4.92
N LEU A 64 -11.73 -4.60 -5.28
CA LEU A 64 -10.81 -5.63 -4.81
C LEU A 64 -9.39 -5.48 -5.39
N VAL A 65 -9.23 -4.86 -6.56
CA VAL A 65 -7.90 -4.66 -7.16
C VAL A 65 -7.04 -3.72 -6.30
N PRO A 66 -7.47 -2.46 -6.04
CA PRO A 66 -6.72 -1.59 -5.14
C PRO A 66 -6.71 -2.13 -3.70
N GLY A 67 -7.80 -2.78 -3.25
CA GLY A 67 -7.87 -3.41 -1.94
C GLY A 67 -6.79 -4.48 -1.73
N GLY A 68 -6.74 -5.50 -2.60
CA GLY A 68 -5.75 -6.58 -2.52
C GLY A 68 -4.31 -6.11 -2.76
N THR A 69 -4.11 -5.13 -3.64
CA THR A 69 -2.78 -4.55 -3.88
C THR A 69 -2.26 -3.85 -2.62
N LEU A 70 -3.06 -2.96 -2.04
CA LEU A 70 -2.70 -2.24 -0.82
C LEU A 70 -2.56 -3.18 0.39
N LEU A 71 -3.37 -4.25 0.47
CA LEU A 71 -3.25 -5.26 1.51
C LEU A 71 -1.87 -5.92 1.44
N THR A 72 -1.47 -6.33 0.23
CA THR A 72 -0.21 -7.04 0.01
C THR A 72 0.97 -6.11 0.31
N ILE A 73 0.93 -4.85 -0.15
CA ILE A 73 1.97 -3.85 0.16
C ILE A 73 2.04 -3.59 1.67
N GLY A 74 0.91 -3.36 2.32
CA GLY A 74 0.83 -3.09 3.75
C GLY A 74 1.36 -4.26 4.58
N ALA A 75 0.98 -5.49 4.24
CA ALA A 75 1.49 -6.70 4.87
C ALA A 75 3.00 -6.87 4.65
N THR A 76 3.46 -6.68 3.42
CA THR A 76 4.89 -6.75 3.05
C THR A 76 5.72 -5.76 3.87
N LEU A 77 5.26 -4.52 3.98
CA LEU A 77 5.91 -3.49 4.79
C LEU A 77 5.90 -3.86 6.27
N MET A 78 4.78 -4.35 6.79
CA MET A 78 4.65 -4.73 8.20
C MET A 78 5.60 -5.89 8.56
N ILE A 79 5.70 -6.90 7.70
CA ILE A 79 6.64 -8.01 7.86
C ILE A 79 8.09 -7.50 7.78
N GLY A 80 8.40 -6.60 6.84
CA GLY A 80 9.74 -6.00 6.73
C GLY A 80 10.17 -5.22 7.99
N GLN A 81 9.23 -4.50 8.63
CA GLN A 81 9.52 -3.79 9.88
C GLN A 81 9.68 -4.75 11.08
N MET A 82 8.94 -5.87 11.10
CA MET A 82 9.06 -6.88 12.15
C MET A 82 10.33 -7.74 12.00
N PHE A 83 10.72 -8.03 10.76
CA PHE A 83 11.86 -8.87 10.43
C PHE A 83 12.80 -8.17 9.43
N PRO A 84 13.68 -7.27 9.92
CA PRO A 84 14.58 -6.50 9.05
C PRO A 84 15.51 -7.38 8.19
N PHE A 85 15.84 -8.58 8.66
CA PHE A 85 16.67 -9.53 7.94
C PHE A 85 15.95 -10.21 6.76
N LEU A 86 14.60 -10.25 6.77
CA LEU A 86 13.80 -10.72 5.64
C LEU A 86 13.53 -9.64 4.60
N GLU A 87 13.74 -8.35 4.92
CA GLU A 87 13.46 -7.23 4.01
C GLU A 87 14.14 -7.41 2.65
N ARG A 88 15.39 -7.92 2.65
CA ARG A 88 16.18 -8.19 1.44
C ARG A 88 15.57 -9.27 0.54
N TYR A 89 14.74 -10.17 1.07
CA TYR A 89 14.08 -11.25 0.33
C TYR A 89 12.61 -10.96 0.04
N ILE A 90 12.00 -10.04 0.79
CA ILE A 90 10.57 -9.73 0.73
C ILE A 90 10.22 -8.77 -0.42
N TRP A 91 11.20 -8.05 -0.98
CA TRP A 91 10.95 -7.07 -2.04
C TRP A 91 10.19 -7.59 -3.28
N PRO A 92 10.28 -8.85 -3.74
CA PRO A 92 9.50 -9.33 -4.87
C PRO A 92 7.99 -9.39 -4.56
N ALA A 93 7.61 -9.38 -3.29
CA ALA A 93 6.20 -9.28 -2.89
C ALA A 93 5.58 -7.94 -3.32
N TYR A 94 6.36 -6.86 -3.50
CA TYR A 94 5.86 -5.61 -4.08
C TYR A 94 5.46 -5.77 -5.55
N ILE A 95 6.16 -6.64 -6.30
CA ILE A 95 5.81 -7.00 -7.68
C ILE A 95 4.56 -7.91 -7.70
N ALA A 96 4.44 -8.81 -6.73
CA ALA A 96 3.27 -9.68 -6.58
C ALA A 96 2.01 -8.91 -6.11
N ALA A 97 2.15 -7.75 -5.47
CA ALA A 97 1.02 -7.00 -4.93
C ALA A 97 -0.10 -6.71 -5.96
N PRO A 98 0.17 -6.13 -7.14
CA PRO A 98 -0.86 -5.96 -8.17
C PRO A 98 -1.39 -7.30 -8.70
N ALA A 99 -0.57 -8.35 -8.71
CA ALA A 99 -1.00 -9.69 -9.12
C ALA A 99 -2.06 -10.25 -8.16
N VAL A 100 -1.87 -10.07 -6.84
CA VAL A 100 -2.84 -10.47 -5.82
C VAL A 100 -4.15 -9.68 -5.96
N GLY A 101 -4.08 -8.37 -6.20
CA GLY A 101 -5.26 -7.55 -6.45
C GLY A 101 -6.06 -8.00 -7.68
N LEU A 102 -5.38 -8.26 -8.79
CA LEU A 102 -6.01 -8.78 -10.01
C LEU A 102 -6.57 -10.19 -9.81
N PHE A 103 -5.84 -11.06 -9.09
CA PHE A 103 -6.30 -12.41 -8.78
C PHE A 103 -7.57 -12.41 -7.93
N LEU A 104 -7.67 -11.49 -6.97
CA LEU A 104 -8.90 -11.28 -6.20
C LEU A 104 -10.07 -10.85 -7.11
N LEU A 105 -9.85 -9.95 -8.08
CA LEU A 105 -10.88 -9.58 -9.04
C LEU A 105 -11.32 -10.77 -9.89
N TYR A 106 -10.39 -11.64 -10.29
CA TYR A 106 -10.73 -12.87 -11.03
C TYR A 106 -11.61 -13.81 -10.18
N LEU A 107 -11.26 -14.05 -8.92
CA LEU A 107 -11.99 -14.95 -8.01
C LEU A 107 -13.42 -14.47 -7.72
N PHE A 108 -13.59 -13.16 -7.55
CA PHE A 108 -14.78 -12.55 -6.95
C PHE A 108 -15.59 -11.65 -7.91
N GLY A 109 -15.10 -11.45 -9.14
CA GLY A 109 -15.76 -10.73 -10.23
C GLY A 109 -16.18 -11.66 -11.37
N GLU A 110 -16.14 -11.17 -12.61
CA GLU A 110 -16.69 -11.85 -13.80
C GLU A 110 -15.83 -13.00 -14.37
N ARG A 111 -14.85 -13.52 -13.62
CA ARG A 111 -13.97 -14.65 -14.02
C ARG A 111 -13.47 -14.58 -15.47
N SER A 112 -13.01 -13.41 -15.91
CA SER A 112 -12.47 -13.26 -17.26
C SER A 112 -11.10 -13.95 -17.38
N PRO A 113 -10.94 -14.93 -18.30
CA PRO A 113 -9.68 -15.68 -18.41
C PRO A 113 -8.51 -14.79 -18.87
N GLY A 114 -8.79 -13.69 -19.57
CA GLY A 114 -7.77 -12.72 -19.98
C GLY A 114 -7.04 -12.06 -18.80
N LEU A 115 -7.65 -12.00 -17.61
CA LEU A 115 -7.02 -11.43 -16.43
C LEU A 115 -5.93 -12.33 -15.82
N LEU A 116 -5.98 -13.64 -16.10
CA LEU A 116 -4.99 -14.59 -15.59
C LEU A 116 -3.62 -14.42 -16.25
N VAL A 117 -3.57 -13.89 -17.47
CA VAL A 117 -2.32 -13.65 -18.20
C VAL A 117 -1.41 -12.66 -17.43
N PRO A 118 -1.86 -11.42 -17.10
CA PRO A 118 -1.04 -10.50 -16.33
C PRO A 118 -0.77 -11.00 -14.90
N VAL A 119 -1.72 -11.69 -14.26
CA VAL A 119 -1.50 -12.31 -12.93
C VAL A 119 -0.36 -13.32 -13.00
N GLY A 120 -0.39 -14.22 -13.99
CA GLY A 120 0.65 -15.22 -14.20
C GLY A 120 2.02 -14.58 -14.43
N ILE A 121 2.09 -13.61 -15.34
CA ILE A 121 3.35 -12.90 -15.64
C ILE A 121 3.93 -12.23 -14.38
N LEU A 122 3.11 -11.47 -13.64
CA LEU A 122 3.57 -10.78 -12.43
C LEU A 122 4.01 -11.76 -11.33
N MET A 123 3.28 -12.87 -11.15
CA MET A 123 3.65 -13.91 -10.20
C MET A 123 4.95 -14.63 -10.60
N THR A 124 5.13 -14.93 -11.89
CA THR A 124 6.36 -15.57 -12.38
C THR A 124 7.57 -14.64 -12.20
N ILE A 125 7.43 -13.35 -12.54
CA ILE A 125 8.52 -12.36 -12.34
C ILE A 125 8.85 -12.25 -10.85
N SER A 126 7.83 -12.13 -9.99
CA SER A 126 8.03 -12.08 -8.54
C SER A 126 8.73 -13.34 -8.01
N ALA A 127 8.34 -14.53 -8.46
CA ALA A 127 8.97 -15.79 -8.06
C ALA A 127 10.44 -15.88 -8.51
N THR A 128 10.75 -15.48 -9.75
CA THR A 128 12.14 -15.48 -10.25
C THR A 128 13.02 -14.48 -9.49
N CYS A 129 12.45 -13.35 -9.06
CA CYS A 129 13.16 -12.37 -8.23
C CYS A 129 13.34 -12.79 -6.76
N PHE A 130 12.67 -13.85 -6.32
CA PHE A 130 12.82 -14.42 -4.99
C PHE A 130 13.99 -15.43 -4.90
N LEU A 131 14.44 -15.95 -6.05
CA LEU A 131 15.59 -16.83 -6.23
C LEU A 131 16.90 -16.03 -6.33
#